data_AF-A0A0M3V5B8-F1
#
_entry.id   AF-A0A0M3V5B8-F1
#
_cell.length_a   1.000
_cell.length_b   1.000
_cell.length_c   1.000
_cell.angle_alpha   90.00
_cell.angle_beta   90.00
_cell.angle_gamma   90.00
#
_symmetry.space_group_name_H-M   'P 1'
#
loop_
_entity.id
_entity.type
_entity.pdbx_description
1 polymer ?
#
loop_
_entity_poly.entity_id
_entity_poly.type
_entity_poly.pdbx_seq_one_letter_code
_entity_poly.pdbx_strand_id
1 'polypeptide(L)'
;MWSLFPEVQCYGFTLFVGSLGLFRQNRIILLGVGIGIFSLFVLKSYDLIYGPTFMMLGAFNRMQAYTSYVIGSLLYVYKKNINIDAKGIIFLTIITIFLLRFGGYTAISPILISLILIYGFTSFKFRITFDISYGIYIYSFPFQQLLYSLFGNYLPIYVYLLFSILGSCILGLFSFYLIEKPFINIRKILDKLISNPVQSSIDFNSNK
;
A
#
# COMPACT_ATOMS: atom_id res chain seq x y z
N MET A 1 10.70 -2.79 9.40
CA MET A 1 11.17 -1.37 9.45
C MET A 1 11.92 -0.90 8.20
N TRP A 2 11.93 -1.66 7.08
CA TRP A 2 12.62 -1.25 5.84
C TRP A 2 11.68 -0.71 4.75
N SER A 3 10.39 -1.04 4.79
CA SER A 3 9.37 -0.57 3.85
C SER A 3 8.72 0.77 4.23
N LEU A 4 8.77 1.12 5.52
CA LEU A 4 8.15 2.34 6.06
C LEU A 4 8.84 3.62 5.56
N PHE A 5 10.16 3.60 5.41
CA PHE A 5 10.92 4.75 4.89
C PHE A 5 10.54 5.10 3.43
N PRO A 6 10.57 4.15 2.46
CA PRO A 6 10.07 4.40 1.11
C PRO A 6 8.63 4.92 1.07
N GLU A 7 7.76 4.38 1.93
CA GLU A 7 6.35 4.77 1.99
C GLU A 7 6.16 6.23 2.41
N VAL A 8 6.87 6.68 3.45
CA VAL A 8 6.85 8.09 3.88
C VAL A 8 7.37 9.01 2.78
N GLN A 9 8.40 8.60 2.03
CA GLN A 9 8.91 9.38 0.90
C GLN A 9 7.89 9.51 -0.23
N CYS A 10 7.17 8.43 -0.56
CA CYS A 10 6.07 8.47 -1.52
C CYS A 10 4.97 9.44 -1.10
N TYR A 11 4.55 9.40 0.16
CA TYR A 11 3.54 10.33 0.68
C TYR A 11 4.04 11.78 0.70
N GLY A 12 5.29 12.01 1.10
CA GLY A 12 5.93 13.32 1.05
C GLY A 12 5.98 13.87 -0.37
N PHE A 13 6.36 13.05 -1.35
CA PHE A 13 6.34 13.40 -2.77
C PHE A 13 4.94 13.77 -3.25
N THR A 14 3.92 12.96 -2.94
CA THR A 14 2.53 13.24 -3.31
C THR A 14 2.02 14.53 -2.66
N LEU A 15 2.35 14.77 -1.39
CA LEU A 15 1.99 15.99 -0.68
C LEU A 15 2.65 17.20 -1.34
N PHE A 16 3.95 17.12 -1.64
CA PHE A 16 4.70 18.17 -2.32
C PHE A 16 4.11 18.50 -3.69
N VAL A 17 3.94 17.50 -4.56
CA VAL A 17 3.31 17.65 -5.89
C VAL A 17 1.88 18.19 -5.78
N GLY A 18 1.13 17.74 -4.77
CA GLY A 18 -0.24 18.19 -4.52
C GLY A 18 -0.32 19.63 -4.04
N SER A 19 0.61 20.06 -3.18
CA SER A 19 0.69 21.45 -2.70
C SER A 19 0.98 22.44 -3.83
N LEU A 20 1.67 22.00 -4.88
CA LEU A 20 1.94 22.78 -6.10
C LEU A 20 0.74 22.85 -7.07
N GLY A 21 -0.38 22.19 -6.76
CA GLY A 21 -1.60 22.21 -7.60
C GLY A 21 -1.50 21.41 -8.91
N LEU A 22 -0.42 20.65 -9.09
CA LEU A 22 -0.12 19.90 -10.33
C LEU A 22 -1.19 18.85 -10.68
N PHE A 23 -1.90 18.30 -9.68
CA PHE A 23 -2.97 17.31 -9.90
C PHE A 23 -4.20 17.85 -10.62
N ARG A 24 -4.47 19.16 -10.52
CA ARG A 24 -5.70 19.77 -11.03
C ARG A 24 -5.58 20.26 -12.47
N GLN A 25 -4.40 20.76 -12.86
CA GLN A 25 -4.21 21.42 -14.14
C GLN A 25 -3.77 20.46 -15.27
N ASN A 26 -2.85 19.51 -15.01
CA ASN A 26 -2.11 18.81 -16.09
C ASN A 26 -1.99 17.29 -15.90
N ARG A 27 -3.08 16.55 -16.12
CA ARG A 27 -3.08 15.07 -16.03
C ARG A 27 -2.07 14.38 -16.98
N ILE A 28 -1.70 15.04 -18.07
CA ILE A 28 -0.70 14.58 -19.05
C ILE A 28 0.72 14.56 -18.44
N ILE A 29 1.08 15.54 -17.62
CA ILE A 29 2.41 15.60 -16.98
C ILE A 29 2.56 14.44 -15.98
N LEU A 30 1.50 14.13 -15.24
CA LEU A 30 1.48 12.98 -14.33
C LEU A 30 1.66 11.66 -15.07
N LEU A 31 0.99 11.47 -16.21
CA LEU A 31 1.21 10.31 -17.08
C LEU A 31 2.66 10.25 -17.58
N GLY A 32 3.22 11.37 -18.02
CA GLY A 32 4.61 11.44 -18.50
C GLY A 32 5.62 11.05 -17.42
N VAL A 33 5.46 11.58 -16.20
CA VAL A 33 6.32 11.23 -15.05
C VAL A 33 6.16 9.75 -14.67
N GLY A 34 4.93 9.23 -14.67
CA GLY A 34 4.66 7.81 -14.43
C GLY A 34 5.31 6.88 -15.44
N ILE A 35 5.16 7.19 -16.72
CA ILE A 35 5.76 6.43 -17.82
C ILE A 35 7.29 6.51 -17.74
N GLY A 36 7.85 7.67 -17.43
CA GLY A 36 9.30 7.84 -17.23
C GLY A 36 9.85 7.03 -16.05
N ILE A 37 9.14 7.00 -14.92
CA ILE A 37 9.53 6.19 -13.76
C ILE A 37 9.41 4.69 -14.08
N PHE A 38 8.36 4.30 -14.80
CA PHE A 38 8.18 2.91 -15.23
C PHE A 38 9.24 2.47 -16.25
N SER A 39 9.58 3.32 -17.23
CA SER A 39 10.61 2.99 -18.23
C SER A 39 11.99 2.86 -17.59
N LEU A 40 12.35 3.74 -16.65
CA LEU A 40 13.59 3.62 -15.86
C LEU A 40 13.61 2.33 -15.05
N PHE A 41 12.48 1.91 -14.49
CA PHE A 41 12.36 0.65 -13.78
C PHE A 41 12.55 -0.56 -14.69
N VAL A 42 11.91 -0.58 -15.86
CA VAL A 42 12.08 -1.67 -16.84
C VAL A 42 13.52 -1.75 -17.34
N LEU A 43 14.15 -0.62 -17.65
CA LEU A 43 15.55 -0.57 -18.10
C LEU A 43 16.52 -1.07 -17.02
N LYS A 44 16.28 -0.74 -15.76
CA LYS A 44 17.11 -1.20 -14.63
C LYS A 44 16.82 -2.65 -14.22
N SER A 45 15.63 -3.16 -14.54
CA SER A 45 15.20 -4.53 -14.25
C SER A 45 15.47 -5.49 -15.42
N TYR A 46 16.20 -5.04 -16.46
CA TYR A 46 16.55 -5.81 -17.65
C TYR A 46 17.55 -6.95 -17.40
N ASP A 47 18.04 -7.14 -16.17
CA ASP A 47 18.64 -8.42 -15.80
C ASP A 47 17.53 -9.50 -15.81
N LEU A 48 17.28 -10.03 -17.02
CA LEU A 48 16.32 -11.08 -17.34
C LEU A 48 16.81 -12.39 -16.72
N ILE A 49 16.64 -12.50 -15.40
CA ILE A 49 16.87 -13.74 -14.68
C ILE A 49 15.67 -14.64 -14.98
N TYR A 50 15.84 -15.54 -15.95
CA TYR A 50 14.89 -16.60 -16.25
C TYR A 50 14.90 -17.62 -15.10
N GLY A 51 13.88 -17.57 -14.25
CA GLY A 51 13.73 -18.49 -13.11
C GLY A 51 12.38 -18.30 -12.40
N PRO A 52 11.98 -19.25 -11.54
CA PRO A 52 10.73 -19.14 -10.78
C PRO A 52 10.81 -17.93 -9.84
N THR A 53 10.11 -16.87 -10.21
CA THR A 53 10.15 -15.58 -9.50
C THR A 53 9.73 -15.70 -8.03
N PHE A 54 8.96 -16.74 -7.65
CA PHE A 54 8.60 -17.04 -6.26
C PHE A 54 9.80 -17.13 -5.32
N MET A 55 10.94 -17.68 -5.77
CA MET A 55 12.16 -17.74 -4.96
C MET A 55 12.86 -16.38 -4.81
N MET A 56 12.58 -15.42 -5.70
CA MET A 56 13.17 -14.08 -5.71
C MET A 56 12.30 -13.01 -5.02
N LEU A 57 11.04 -13.33 -4.69
CA LEU A 57 10.11 -12.42 -3.99
C LEU A 57 10.60 -11.98 -2.60
N GLY A 58 11.59 -12.67 -2.02
CA GLY A 58 12.16 -12.33 -0.71
C GLY A 58 13.02 -11.06 -0.69
N ALA A 59 13.53 -10.61 -1.84
CA ALA A 59 14.39 -9.42 -1.91
C ALA A 59 13.53 -8.15 -2.09
N PHE A 60 13.40 -7.35 -1.02
CA PHE A 60 12.70 -6.06 -1.09
C PHE A 60 13.42 -5.09 -2.06
N ASN A 61 12.87 -4.93 -3.26
CA ASN A 61 13.39 -3.96 -4.23
C ASN A 61 12.70 -2.60 -4.04
N ARG A 62 13.44 -1.63 -3.48
CA ARG A 62 12.96 -0.26 -3.27
C ARG A 62 12.40 0.38 -4.55
N MET A 63 13.05 0.15 -5.69
CA MET A 63 12.60 0.72 -6.96
C MET A 63 11.23 0.17 -7.38
N GLN A 64 10.99 -1.12 -7.15
CA GLN A 64 9.71 -1.76 -7.42
C GLN A 64 8.59 -1.20 -6.53
N ALA A 65 8.91 -0.86 -5.27
CA ALA A 65 7.95 -0.23 -4.37
C ALA A 65 7.56 1.19 -4.84
N TYR A 66 8.54 2.02 -5.23
CA TYR A 66 8.27 3.36 -5.76
C TYR A 66 7.45 3.32 -7.05
N THR A 67 7.79 2.42 -7.98
CA THR A 67 7.08 2.31 -9.26
C THR A 67 5.66 1.78 -9.07
N SER A 68 5.46 0.82 -8.18
CA SER A 68 4.13 0.32 -7.81
C SER A 68 3.27 1.42 -7.20
N TYR A 69 3.84 2.28 -6.36
CA TYR A 69 3.12 3.43 -5.78
C TYR A 69 2.68 4.42 -6.86
N VAL A 70 3.59 4.83 -7.74
CA VAL A 70 3.31 5.82 -8.80
C VAL A 70 2.29 5.26 -9.80
N ILE A 71 2.49 4.03 -10.27
CA ILE A 71 1.56 3.38 -11.22
C ILE A 71 0.19 3.17 -10.57
N GLY A 72 0.14 2.67 -9.34
CA GLY A 72 -1.11 2.49 -8.62
C GLY A 72 -1.87 3.80 -8.44
N SER A 73 -1.16 4.88 -8.10
CA SER A 73 -1.74 6.22 -7.98
C SER A 73 -2.32 6.73 -9.32
N LEU A 74 -1.60 6.52 -10.43
CA LEU A 74 -2.07 6.88 -11.77
C LEU A 74 -3.29 6.08 -12.19
N LEU A 75 -3.24 4.76 -12.02
CA LEU A 75 -4.37 3.89 -12.31
C LEU A 75 -5.60 4.25 -11.47
N TYR A 76 -5.41 4.66 -10.22
CA TYR A 76 -6.50 5.15 -9.37
C TYR A 76 -7.13 6.44 -9.92
N VAL A 77 -6.32 7.41 -10.38
CA VAL A 77 -6.82 8.65 -11.00
C VAL A 77 -7.60 8.36 -12.29
N TYR A 78 -7.13 7.42 -13.10
CA TYR A 78 -7.76 7.03 -14.38
C TYR A 78 -8.79 5.91 -14.26
N LYS A 79 -9.04 5.40 -13.06
CA LYS A 79 -9.94 4.28 -12.80
C LYS A 79 -11.33 4.46 -13.40
N LYS A 80 -11.87 5.69 -13.40
CA LYS A 80 -13.19 5.99 -13.99
C LYS A 80 -13.28 5.71 -15.49
N ASN A 81 -12.16 5.70 -16.20
CA ASN A 81 -12.10 5.45 -17.64
C ASN A 81 -11.83 3.98 -17.96
N ILE A 82 -11.48 3.17 -16.95
CA ILE A 82 -11.10 1.78 -17.11
C ILE A 82 -12.24 0.94 -16.50
N ASN A 83 -13.01 0.26 -17.33
CA ASN A 83 -14.03 -0.68 -16.88
C ASN A 83 -13.48 -2.10 -16.98
N ILE A 84 -13.17 -2.70 -15.83
CA ILE A 84 -12.75 -4.10 -15.75
C ILE A 84 -13.87 -4.91 -15.10
N ASP A 85 -14.43 -5.85 -15.86
CA ASP A 85 -15.41 -6.80 -15.36
C ASP A 85 -14.76 -7.88 -14.47
N ALA A 86 -15.57 -8.61 -13.70
CA ALA A 86 -15.10 -9.72 -12.85
C ALA A 86 -14.29 -10.78 -13.63
N LYS A 87 -14.65 -11.02 -14.91
CA LYS A 87 -13.89 -11.90 -15.81
C LYS A 87 -12.49 -11.36 -16.11
N GLY A 88 -12.35 -10.05 -16.26
CA GLY A 88 -11.06 -9.38 -16.46
C GLY A 88 -10.16 -9.51 -15.23
N ILE A 89 -10.72 -9.43 -14.02
CA ILE A 89 -9.96 -9.67 -12.78
C ILE A 89 -9.43 -11.10 -12.73
N ILE A 90 -10.28 -12.09 -13.02
CA ILE A 90 -9.87 -13.51 -13.06
C ILE A 90 -8.79 -13.73 -14.13
N PHE A 91 -8.91 -13.10 -15.30
CA PHE A 91 -7.89 -13.19 -16.33
C PHE A 91 -6.54 -12.59 -15.88
N LEU A 92 -6.57 -11.42 -15.22
CA LEU A 92 -5.38 -10.79 -14.66
C LEU A 92 -4.72 -11.63 -13.57
N THR A 93 -5.50 -12.28 -12.70
CA THR A 93 -4.96 -13.19 -11.68
C THR A 93 -4.33 -14.43 -12.29
N ILE A 94 -4.95 -15.02 -13.31
CA ILE A 94 -4.39 -16.17 -14.05
C ILE A 94 -3.06 -15.78 -14.73
N ILE A 95 -3.03 -14.64 -15.43
CA ILE A 95 -1.79 -14.13 -16.04
C ILE A 95 -0.71 -13.91 -14.98
N THR A 96 -1.08 -13.38 -13.83
CA THR A 96 -0.15 -13.16 -12.72
C THR A 96 0.47 -14.47 -12.25
N ILE A 97 -0.34 -15.50 -12.03
CA ILE A 97 0.13 -16.85 -11.63
C ILE A 97 1.03 -17.45 -12.72
N PHE A 98 0.68 -17.26 -14.00
CA PHE A 98 1.47 -17.74 -15.12
C PHE A 98 2.85 -17.07 -15.18
N LEU A 99 2.90 -15.73 -15.08
CA LEU A 99 4.16 -14.96 -15.04
C LEU A 99 5.01 -15.27 -13.81
N LEU A 100 4.38 -15.59 -12.68
CA LEU A 100 5.09 -16.02 -11.48
C LEU A 100 5.85 -17.34 -11.72
N ARG A 101 5.23 -18.26 -12.50
CA ARG A 101 5.79 -19.58 -12.81
C ARG A 101 6.84 -19.55 -13.92
N PHE A 102 6.59 -18.81 -15.01
CA PHE A 102 7.44 -18.82 -16.21
C PHE A 102 8.46 -17.68 -16.26
N GLY A 103 8.40 -16.72 -15.34
CA GLY A 103 9.27 -15.54 -15.30
C GLY A 103 8.62 -14.31 -15.96
N GLY A 104 9.20 -13.13 -15.68
CA GLY A 104 8.70 -11.83 -16.19
C GLY A 104 7.73 -11.09 -15.26
N TYR A 105 7.32 -11.71 -14.14
CA TYR A 105 6.45 -11.04 -13.16
C TYR A 105 7.08 -9.77 -12.58
N THR A 106 8.38 -9.75 -12.31
CA THR A 106 9.06 -8.61 -11.67
C THR A 106 8.92 -7.30 -12.43
N ALA A 107 8.93 -7.34 -13.76
CA ALA A 107 8.79 -6.16 -14.62
C ALA A 107 7.35 -5.63 -14.67
N ILE A 108 6.37 -6.53 -14.67
CA ILE A 108 4.94 -6.22 -14.89
C ILE A 108 4.15 -6.12 -13.58
N SER A 109 4.71 -6.62 -12.47
CA SER A 109 4.05 -6.67 -11.16
C SER A 109 3.48 -5.33 -10.69
N PRO A 110 4.14 -4.17 -10.89
CA PRO A 110 3.60 -2.89 -10.43
C PRO A 110 2.22 -2.58 -11.02
N ILE A 111 1.98 -2.98 -12.27
CA ILE A 111 0.70 -2.78 -12.97
C ILE A 111 -0.31 -3.84 -12.53
N LEU A 112 0.06 -5.12 -12.55
CA LEU A 112 -0.85 -6.23 -12.23
C LEU A 112 -1.38 -6.14 -10.80
N ILE A 113 -0.50 -5.94 -9.82
CA ILE A 113 -0.88 -5.82 -8.41
C ILE A 113 -1.84 -4.63 -8.24
N SER A 114 -1.50 -3.47 -8.82
CA SER A 114 -2.33 -2.26 -8.71
C SER A 114 -3.73 -2.47 -9.27
N LEU A 115 -3.86 -3.08 -10.45
CA LEU A 115 -5.17 -3.37 -11.05
C LEU A 115 -5.98 -4.37 -10.19
N ILE A 116 -5.35 -5.47 -9.76
CA ILE A 116 -6.03 -6.47 -8.93
C ILE A 116 -6.51 -5.85 -7.61
N LEU A 117 -5.69 -5.01 -6.97
CA LEU A 117 -6.08 -4.33 -5.73
C LEU A 117 -7.21 -3.31 -5.96
N ILE A 118 -7.09 -2.43 -6.95
CA ILE A 118 -8.09 -1.38 -7.20
C ILE A 118 -9.47 -1.97 -7.51
N TYR A 119 -9.54 -3.03 -8.32
CA TYR A 119 -10.82 -3.64 -8.74
C TYR A 119 -11.29 -4.77 -7.81
N GLY A 120 -10.36 -5.46 -7.16
CA GLY A 120 -10.68 -6.47 -6.14
C GLY A 120 -11.32 -5.83 -4.90
N PHE A 121 -10.73 -4.76 -4.36
CA PHE A 121 -11.26 -4.07 -3.19
C PHE A 121 -12.53 -3.26 -3.47
N THR A 122 -12.80 -2.85 -4.72
CA THR A 122 -14.12 -2.27 -5.04
C THR A 122 -15.26 -3.27 -4.97
N SER A 123 -14.96 -4.53 -5.28
CA SER A 123 -15.95 -5.60 -5.31
C SER A 123 -16.21 -6.16 -3.90
N PHE A 124 -15.20 -6.11 -3.03
CA PHE A 124 -15.29 -6.59 -1.65
C PHE A 124 -15.58 -5.45 -0.65
N LYS A 125 -16.82 -5.35 -0.17
CA LYS A 125 -17.19 -4.42 0.90
C LYS A 125 -17.08 -5.07 2.28
N PHE A 126 -15.87 -5.45 2.68
CA PHE A 126 -15.63 -5.89 4.07
C PHE A 126 -15.15 -4.71 4.90
N ARG A 127 -15.92 -4.33 5.93
CA ARG A 127 -15.55 -3.27 6.87
C ARG A 127 -15.09 -3.91 8.16
N ILE A 128 -13.78 -3.88 8.41
CA ILE A 128 -13.20 -4.31 9.68
C ILE A 128 -13.39 -3.17 10.69
N THR A 129 -13.99 -3.48 11.83
CA THR A 129 -14.27 -2.51 12.91
C THR A 129 -13.03 -2.14 13.73
N PHE A 130 -12.02 -3.02 13.73
CA PHE A 130 -10.75 -2.84 14.43
C PHE A 130 -9.59 -2.91 13.43
N ASP A 131 -8.93 -1.79 13.17
CA ASP A 131 -7.79 -1.76 12.25
C ASP A 131 -6.50 -2.14 12.96
N ILE A 132 -6.41 -3.39 13.44
CA ILE A 132 -5.20 -3.89 14.12
C ILE A 132 -4.04 -4.14 13.15
N SER A 133 -4.25 -3.93 11.85
CA SER A 133 -3.28 -4.24 10.80
C SER A 133 -1.98 -3.48 11.00
N TYR A 134 -2.08 -2.21 11.42
CA TYR A 134 -0.94 -1.35 11.66
C TYR A 134 -0.09 -1.84 12.85
N GLY A 135 -0.74 -2.19 13.95
CA GLY A 135 -0.07 -2.74 15.13
C GLY A 135 0.60 -4.08 14.82
N ILE A 136 -0.08 -4.98 14.11
CA ILE A 136 0.51 -6.24 13.64
C ILE A 136 1.75 -5.94 12.79
N TYR A 137 1.68 -5.02 11.83
CA TYR A 137 2.80 -4.68 10.95
C TYR A 137 4.05 -4.19 11.72
N ILE A 138 3.87 -3.37 12.76
CA ILE A 138 4.98 -2.86 13.57
C ILE A 138 5.53 -3.93 14.51
N TYR A 139 4.64 -4.63 15.24
CA TYR A 139 5.04 -5.47 16.36
C TYR A 139 5.37 -6.91 15.99
N SER A 140 4.97 -7.39 14.81
CA SER A 140 5.19 -8.80 14.43
C SER A 140 6.66 -9.20 14.44
N PHE A 141 7.51 -8.38 13.81
CA PHE A 141 8.94 -8.67 13.69
C PHE A 141 9.68 -8.64 15.04
N PRO A 142 9.59 -7.56 15.87
CA PRO A 142 10.26 -7.56 17.17
C PRO A 142 9.71 -8.63 18.10
N PHE A 143 8.41 -8.94 18.02
CA PHE A 143 7.82 -10.02 18.81
C PHE A 143 8.38 -11.38 18.41
N GLN A 144 8.49 -11.66 17.10
CA GLN A 144 9.14 -12.87 16.57
C GLN A 144 10.61 -12.97 17.04
N GLN A 145 11.38 -11.89 16.96
CA GLN A 145 12.76 -11.86 17.45
C GLN A 145 12.86 -12.14 18.95
N LEU A 146 11.95 -11.56 19.74
CA LEU A 146 11.87 -11.83 21.18
C LEU A 146 11.53 -13.30 21.45
N LEU A 147 10.56 -13.86 20.73
CA LEU A 147 10.16 -15.26 20.86
C LEU A 147 11.31 -16.21 20.49
N TYR A 148 12.04 -15.90 19.41
CA TYR A 148 13.23 -16.63 19.01
C TYR A 148 14.38 -16.46 20.01
N SER A 149 14.56 -15.28 20.59
CA SER A 149 15.59 -15.07 21.60
C SER A 149 15.32 -15.84 22.90
N LEU A 150 14.06 -16.03 23.28
CA LEU A 150 13.68 -16.73 24.52
C LEU A 150 13.65 -18.25 24.35
N PHE A 151 13.12 -18.73 23.22
CA PHE A 151 12.86 -20.16 23.01
C PHE A 151 13.72 -20.78 21.91
N GLY A 152 14.40 -19.99 21.09
CA GLY A 152 15.31 -20.46 20.04
C GLY A 152 14.73 -21.58 19.21
N ASN A 153 15.54 -22.63 19.03
CA ASN A 153 15.17 -23.83 18.27
C ASN A 153 14.42 -24.88 19.11
N TYR A 154 14.08 -24.59 20.36
CA TYR A 154 13.36 -25.53 21.23
C TYR A 154 11.86 -25.64 20.88
N LEU A 155 11.31 -24.67 20.14
CA LEU A 155 9.93 -24.70 19.68
C LEU A 155 9.84 -25.32 18.27
N PRO A 156 8.92 -26.28 18.04
CA PRO A 156 8.55 -26.69 16.69
C PRO A 156 8.06 -25.49 15.87
N ILE A 157 8.39 -25.45 14.57
CA ILE A 157 8.09 -24.32 13.69
C ILE A 157 6.61 -23.90 13.71
N TYR A 158 5.68 -24.87 13.78
CA TYR A 158 4.25 -24.60 13.82
C TYR A 158 3.82 -23.91 15.12
N VAL A 159 4.43 -24.29 16.25
CA VAL A 159 4.16 -23.70 17.56
C VAL A 159 4.73 -22.28 17.62
N TYR A 160 5.95 -22.10 17.12
CA TYR A 160 6.56 -20.77 16.98
C TYR A 160 5.71 -19.84 16.12
N LEU A 161 5.22 -20.32 14.98
CA LEU A 161 4.39 -19.54 14.05
C LEU A 161 3.04 -19.19 14.68
N LEU A 162 2.40 -20.13 15.37
CA LEU A 162 1.13 -19.90 16.07
C LEU A 162 1.31 -18.83 17.16
N PHE A 163 2.33 -18.94 18.01
CA PHE A 163 2.59 -17.93 19.03
C PHE A 163 2.94 -16.57 18.42
N SER A 164 3.72 -16.55 17.35
CA SER A 164 4.05 -15.33 16.63
C SER A 164 2.80 -14.61 16.12
N ILE A 165 1.87 -15.34 15.50
CA ILE A 165 0.59 -14.76 15.03
C ILE A 165 -0.22 -14.25 16.21
N LEU A 166 -0.46 -15.08 17.23
CA LEU A 166 -1.30 -14.71 18.36
C LEU A 166 -0.74 -13.51 19.12
N GLY A 167 0.55 -13.51 19.44
CA GLY A 167 1.18 -12.40 20.15
C GLY A 167 1.20 -11.12 19.33
N SER A 168 1.42 -11.21 18.01
CA SER A 168 1.32 -10.04 17.11
C SER A 168 -0.10 -9.47 17.08
N CYS A 169 -1.13 -10.32 17.04
CA CYS A 169 -2.52 -9.90 17.10
C CYS A 169 -2.86 -9.24 18.44
N ILE A 170 -2.39 -9.79 19.55
CA ILE A 170 -2.61 -9.24 20.90
C ILE A 170 -1.95 -7.87 21.03
N LEU A 171 -0.69 -7.73 20.63
CA LEU A 171 0.02 -6.45 20.62
C LEU A 171 -0.65 -5.46 19.65
N GLY A 172 -1.12 -5.93 18.50
CA GLY A 172 -1.89 -5.13 17.56
C GLY A 172 -3.19 -4.60 18.14
N LEU A 173 -3.92 -5.43 18.90
CA LEU A 173 -5.13 -5.01 19.63
C LEU A 173 -4.80 -3.96 20.69
N PHE A 174 -3.76 -4.17 21.50
CA PHE A 174 -3.33 -3.18 22.49
C PHE A 174 -2.96 -1.85 21.83
N SER A 175 -2.20 -1.88 20.74
CA SER A 175 -1.86 -0.70 19.96
C SER A 175 -3.11 0.03 19.45
N PHE A 176 -4.09 -0.71 18.94
CA PHE A 176 -5.33 -0.12 18.45
C PHE A 176 -6.09 0.60 19.56
N TYR A 177 -6.28 -0.03 20.72
CA TYR A 177 -7.05 0.55 21.81
C TYR A 177 -6.33 1.70 22.52
N LEU A 178 -5.02 1.58 22.73
CA LEU A 178 -4.24 2.54 23.52
C LEU A 178 -3.75 3.74 22.70
N ILE A 179 -3.47 3.54 21.41
CA ILE A 179 -2.84 4.55 20.56
C ILE A 179 -3.78 4.94 19.42
N GLU A 180 -4.22 3.99 18.61
CA GLU A 180 -4.90 4.34 17.36
C GLU A 180 -6.30 4.95 17.57
N LYS A 181 -7.12 4.30 18.39
CA LYS A 181 -8.49 4.74 18.71
C LYS A 181 -8.54 6.17 19.30
N PRO A 182 -7.71 6.56 20.29
CA PRO A 182 -7.73 7.93 20.79
C PRO A 182 -7.28 8.95 19.74
N PHE A 183 -6.23 8.65 18.95
CA PHE A 183 -5.75 9.57 17.91
C PHE A 183 -6.77 9.75 16.77
N ILE A 184 -7.49 8.69 16.37
CA ILE A 184 -8.59 8.79 15.41
C ILE A 184 -9.70 9.71 15.94
N ASN A 185 -10.04 9.59 17.22
CA ASN A 185 -11.06 10.45 17.83
C ASN A 185 -10.62 11.92 17.88
N ILE A 186 -9.37 12.19 18.26
CA ILE A 186 -8.78 13.54 18.24
C ILE A 186 -8.82 14.12 16.83
N ARG A 187 -8.42 13.33 15.82
CA ARG A 187 -8.47 13.75 14.42
C ARG A 187 -9.89 14.12 13.99
N LYS A 188 -10.91 13.32 14.31
CA LYS A 188 -12.31 13.63 13.98
C LYS A 188 -12.77 14.95 14.60
N ILE A 189 -12.32 15.26 15.82
CA ILE A 189 -12.62 16.52 16.49
C ILE A 189 -11.93 17.68 15.77
N LEU A 190 -10.63 17.55 15.46
CA LEU A 190 -9.86 18.56 14.74
C LEU A 190 -10.41 18.83 13.34
N ASP A 191 -10.75 17.78 12.59
CA ASP A 191 -11.35 17.90 11.24
C ASP A 191 -12.66 18.71 11.31
N LYS A 192 -13.51 18.45 12.31
CA LYS A 192 -14.75 19.21 12.54
C LYS A 192 -14.48 20.68 12.94
N LEU A 193 -13.44 20.92 13.75
CA LEU A 193 -13.04 22.28 14.16
C LEU A 193 -12.42 23.08 13.01
N ILE A 194 -11.73 22.44 12.07
CA ILE A 194 -11.13 23.10 10.91
C ILE A 194 -12.16 23.33 9.80
N SER A 195 -13.12 22.42 9.61
CA SER A 195 -14.19 22.59 8.61
C SER A 195 -15.19 23.71 8.97
N ASN A 196 -15.50 23.89 10.25
CA ASN A 196 -16.45 24.90 10.72
C ASN A 196 -16.08 26.37 10.39
N PRO A 197 -14.84 26.86 10.60
CA PRO A 197 -14.47 28.23 10.27
C PRO A 197 -14.44 28.48 8.74
N VAL A 198 -14.14 27.45 7.94
CA VAL A 198 -14.16 27.56 6.46
C VAL A 198 -15.59 27.71 5.94
N GLN A 199 -16.58 27.06 6.55
CA GLN A 199 -17.99 27.25 6.19
C GLN A 199 -18.46 28.68 6.52
N SER A 200 -18.08 29.20 7.69
CA SER A 200 -18.50 30.54 8.14
C SER A 200 -17.94 31.69 7.30
N SER A 201 -16.75 31.55 6.70
CA SER A 201 -16.16 32.57 5.83
C SER A 201 -16.71 32.54 4.39
N ILE A 202 -17.22 31.40 3.94
CA ILE A 202 -17.92 31.26 2.65
C ILE A 202 -19.33 31.86 2.75
N ASP A 203 -20.04 31.64 3.84
CA ASP A 203 -21.39 32.19 4.07
C ASP A 203 -21.40 33.72 4.30
N PHE A 204 -20.30 34.29 4.79
CA PHE A 204 -20.12 35.74 4.90
C PHE A 204 -19.84 36.43 3.55
N ASN A 205 -19.26 35.72 2.58
CA ASN A 205 -18.94 36.25 1.25
C ASN A 205 -20.03 35.98 0.19
N SER A 206 -20.99 35.10 0.45
CA SER A 206 -22.15 34.85 -0.43
C SER A 206 -23.36 35.76 -0.13
N ASN A 207 -23.32 36.48 0.99
CA ASN A 207 -24.35 37.44 1.42
C ASN A 207 -23.95 38.92 1.22
N LYS A 208 -22.92 39.18 0.39
CA LYS A 208 -22.57 40.51 -0.13
C LYS A 208 -22.69 40.50 -1.65
#